data_AF-A0A2W1ALQ3-F1
#
_entry.id   AF-A0A2W1ALQ3-F1
#
_cell.length_a   1.000
_cell.length_b   1.000
_cell.length_c   1.000
_cell.angle_alpha   90.00
_cell.angle_beta   90.00
_cell.angle_gamma   90.00
#
_symmetry.space_group_name_H-M   'P 1'
#
loop_
_entity.id
_entity.type
_entity.pdbx_description
1 polymer ?
#
loop_
_entity_poly.entity_id
_entity_poly.type
_entity_poly.pdbx_seq_one_letter_code
_entity_poly.pdbx_strand_id
1 'polypeptide(L)'
;MPAADASCWETPLGICWEPSPAATANTALLLLMASCRRIYAMASAGALPRRLATISGGTGVPITGLAMTAVLAALVSPLGDLGTIADITNFALFVAFTMVNASLILLRRRHPHAARPFRVPGSLPLPGWGAMPLLPRLGIATSALLIVNLDQDAILGGLAPLATGILLAWIWRAPHRRAAAELAKHPDRPGADRV
;
A
#
# COMPACT_ATOMS: atom_id res chain seq x y z
N MET A 1 14.40 49.15 -8.80
CA MET A 1 13.44 48.25 -8.15
C MET A 1 13.54 46.89 -8.82
N PRO A 2 14.35 45.95 -8.32
CA PRO A 2 14.46 44.62 -8.91
C PRO A 2 13.42 43.66 -8.32
N ALA A 3 12.86 42.82 -9.19
CA ALA A 3 11.93 41.76 -8.88
C ALA A 3 12.65 40.60 -8.16
N ALA A 4 12.06 40.10 -7.08
CA ALA A 4 12.54 38.98 -6.31
C ALA A 4 12.28 37.65 -7.05
N ASP A 5 13.35 37.10 -7.60
CA ASP A 5 13.55 35.76 -8.16
C ASP A 5 13.76 34.73 -7.02
N ALA A 6 12.69 34.40 -6.31
CA ALA A 6 12.71 33.50 -5.16
C ALA A 6 12.79 31.99 -5.51
N SER A 7 13.62 31.57 -6.50
CA SER A 7 13.69 30.16 -6.94
C SER A 7 15.02 29.42 -6.74
N CYS A 8 16.13 30.08 -6.37
CA CYS A 8 17.31 29.38 -5.84
C CYS A 8 17.59 29.86 -4.42
N TRP A 9 17.37 29.00 -3.42
CA TRP A 9 18.04 29.21 -2.14
C TRP A 9 19.49 28.77 -2.32
N GLU A 10 20.39 29.73 -2.21
CA GLU A 10 21.81 29.53 -2.49
C GLU A 10 22.47 28.67 -1.40
N THR A 11 23.04 27.53 -1.80
CA THR A 11 24.11 26.91 -1.02
C THR A 11 25.43 27.62 -1.35
N PRO A 12 26.38 27.74 -0.41
CA PRO A 12 27.69 28.36 -0.62
C PRO A 12 28.59 27.66 -1.68
N LEU A 13 28.08 26.66 -2.38
CA LEU A 13 28.76 25.85 -3.39
C LEU A 13 28.23 26.06 -4.83
N GLY A 14 27.28 26.96 -5.06
CA GLY A 14 26.80 27.28 -6.41
C GLY A 14 26.02 26.16 -7.11
N ILE A 15 25.54 25.17 -6.36
CA ILE A 15 24.74 24.05 -6.88
C ILE A 15 23.26 24.36 -6.59
N CYS A 16 22.50 24.81 -7.59
CA CYS A 16 21.03 24.82 -7.50
C CYS A 16 20.55 23.36 -7.52
N TRP A 17 20.17 22.84 -6.36
CA TRP A 17 19.44 21.58 -6.26
C TRP A 17 17.95 21.92 -6.45
N GLU A 18 17.48 22.08 -7.69
CA GLU A 18 16.06 21.77 -7.90
C GLU A 18 15.93 20.25 -7.65
N PRO A 19 14.92 19.75 -6.91
CA PRO A 19 14.63 18.32 -6.87
C PRO A 19 14.40 17.89 -8.31
N SER A 20 15.45 17.33 -8.89
CA SER A 20 15.61 17.18 -10.32
C SER A 20 14.62 16.14 -10.85
N PRO A 21 14.36 16.12 -12.17
CA PRO A 21 13.67 15.01 -12.81
C PRO A 21 14.26 13.64 -12.44
N ALA A 22 15.53 13.57 -11.98
CA ALA A 22 16.13 12.34 -11.47
C ALA A 22 15.53 11.87 -10.14
N ALA A 23 15.15 12.78 -9.22
CA ALA A 23 14.56 12.42 -7.94
C ALA A 23 13.14 11.86 -8.11
N THR A 24 12.33 12.48 -8.97
CA THR A 24 10.99 12.00 -9.31
C THR A 24 11.05 10.69 -10.10
N ALA A 25 11.97 10.57 -11.06
CA ALA A 25 12.19 9.32 -11.78
C ALA A 25 12.59 8.17 -10.84
N ASN A 26 13.53 8.40 -9.92
CA ASN A 26 13.95 7.39 -8.95
C ASN A 26 12.78 6.93 -8.07
N THR A 27 11.99 7.87 -7.54
CA THR A 27 10.84 7.55 -6.71
C THR A 27 9.78 6.77 -7.49
N ALA A 28 9.51 7.15 -8.74
CA ALA A 28 8.59 6.43 -9.63
C ALA A 28 9.07 4.98 -9.88
N LEU A 29 10.38 4.77 -10.13
CA LEU A 29 10.96 3.44 -10.29
C LEU A 29 10.80 2.59 -9.02
N LEU A 30 11.05 3.17 -7.84
CA LEU A 30 10.87 2.48 -6.55
C LEU A 30 9.41 2.06 -6.33
N LEU A 31 8.45 2.95 -6.59
CA LEU A 31 7.02 2.67 -6.42
C LEU A 31 6.51 1.62 -7.41
N LEU A 32 7.01 1.65 -8.64
CA LEU A 32 6.71 0.65 -9.64
C LEU A 32 7.21 -0.73 -9.19
N MET A 33 8.46 -0.83 -8.78
CA MET A 33 9.05 -2.09 -8.27
C MET A 33 8.33 -2.61 -7.02
N ALA A 34 7.98 -1.72 -6.07
CA ALA A 34 7.22 -2.09 -4.88
C ALA A 34 5.84 -2.64 -5.22
N SER A 35 5.16 -2.06 -6.21
CA SER A 35 3.83 -2.48 -6.64
C SER A 35 3.85 -3.87 -7.27
N CYS A 36 4.83 -4.17 -8.13
CA CYS A 36 4.96 -5.48 -8.77
C CYS A 36 5.21 -6.59 -7.75
N ARG A 37 6.05 -6.30 -6.73
CA ARG A 37 6.33 -7.24 -5.65
C ARG A 37 5.10 -7.51 -4.78
N ARG A 38 4.27 -6.49 -4.51
CA ARG A 38 2.99 -6.66 -3.82
C ARG A 38 2.06 -7.58 -4.61
N ILE A 39 1.93 -7.37 -5.92
CA ILE A 39 1.12 -8.23 -6.80
C ILE A 39 1.64 -9.66 -6.79
N TYR A 40 2.95 -9.85 -6.94
CA TYR A 40 3.58 -11.18 -6.88
C TYR A 40 3.33 -11.87 -5.53
N ALA A 41 3.52 -11.18 -4.40
CA ALA A 41 3.30 -11.73 -3.07
C ALA A 41 1.82 -12.13 -2.84
N MET A 42 0.88 -11.36 -3.38
CA MET A 42 -0.54 -11.71 -3.32
C MET A 42 -0.90 -12.88 -4.25
N ALA A 43 -0.29 -12.95 -5.44
CA ALA A 43 -0.50 -14.05 -6.37
C ALA A 43 0.10 -15.37 -5.85
N SER A 44 1.29 -15.32 -5.23
CA SER A 44 1.93 -16.49 -4.61
C SER A 44 1.20 -16.97 -3.35
N ALA A 45 0.55 -16.06 -2.62
CA ALA A 45 -0.37 -16.40 -1.53
C ALA A 45 -1.73 -16.93 -2.01
N GLY A 46 -1.97 -17.04 -3.33
CA GLY A 46 -3.21 -17.55 -3.90
C GLY A 46 -4.40 -16.58 -3.85
N ALA A 47 -4.15 -15.28 -3.62
CA ALA A 47 -5.19 -14.24 -3.64
C ALA A 47 -5.45 -13.67 -5.04
N LEU A 48 -4.58 -13.93 -6.00
CA LEU A 48 -4.63 -13.48 -7.40
C LEU A 48 -4.30 -14.65 -8.35
N PRO A 49 -4.61 -14.56 -9.67
CA PRO A 49 -4.44 -15.70 -10.57
C PRO A 49 -2.98 -16.09 -10.64
N ARG A 50 -2.69 -17.40 -10.62
CA ARG A 50 -1.33 -17.96 -10.57
C ARG A 50 -0.42 -17.47 -11.70
N ARG A 51 -1.00 -17.05 -12.84
CA ARG A 51 -0.28 -16.42 -13.97
C ARG A 51 0.46 -15.13 -13.58
N LEU A 52 -0.02 -14.39 -12.57
CA LEU A 52 0.65 -13.18 -12.04
C LEU A 52 1.79 -13.51 -11.06
N ALA A 53 1.91 -14.76 -10.62
CA ALA A 53 3.04 -15.24 -9.81
C ALA A 53 4.24 -15.70 -10.68
N THR A 54 4.19 -15.51 -12.00
CA THR A 54 5.26 -15.94 -12.89
C THR A 54 6.44 -14.98 -12.78
N ILE A 55 7.62 -15.51 -12.42
CA ILE A 55 8.88 -14.77 -12.40
C ILE A 55 9.66 -15.07 -13.68
N SER A 56 10.27 -14.05 -14.28
CA SER A 56 11.21 -14.26 -15.38
C SER A 56 12.51 -14.89 -14.87
N GLY A 57 12.91 -16.02 -15.47
CA GLY A 57 14.04 -16.85 -15.00
C GLY A 57 15.41 -16.17 -15.01
N GLY A 58 15.58 -15.06 -15.73
CA GLY A 58 16.85 -14.34 -15.80
C GLY A 58 17.01 -13.22 -14.76
N THR A 59 15.94 -12.50 -14.42
CA THR A 59 16.03 -11.24 -13.65
C THR A 59 15.44 -11.35 -12.25
N GLY A 60 14.70 -12.42 -11.94
CA GLY A 60 13.99 -12.54 -10.65
C GLY A 60 12.86 -11.51 -10.47
N VAL A 61 12.51 -10.77 -11.53
CA VAL A 61 11.48 -9.72 -11.51
C VAL A 61 10.16 -10.28 -12.06
N PRO A 62 9.02 -10.03 -11.40
CA PRO A 62 7.70 -10.39 -11.92
C PRO A 62 7.30 -9.43 -13.06
N ILE A 63 7.75 -9.71 -14.28
CA ILE A 63 7.53 -8.86 -15.48
C ILE A 63 6.03 -8.67 -15.74
N THR A 64 5.20 -9.68 -15.50
CA THR A 64 3.74 -9.56 -15.71
C THR A 64 3.11 -8.54 -14.76
N GLY A 65 3.55 -8.49 -13.49
CA GLY A 65 3.10 -7.47 -12.54
C GLY A 65 3.60 -6.07 -12.90
N LEU A 66 4.81 -5.99 -13.47
CA LEU A 66 5.41 -4.76 -13.98
C LEU A 66 4.66 -4.18 -15.17
N ALA A 67 4.42 -5.01 -16.18
CA ALA A 67 3.65 -4.62 -17.35
C ALA A 67 2.23 -4.18 -16.95
N MET A 68 1.56 -4.94 -16.08
CA MET A 68 0.23 -4.59 -15.59
C MET A 68 0.20 -3.23 -14.88
N THR A 69 1.15 -2.98 -13.98
CA THR A 69 1.21 -1.71 -13.23
C THR A 69 1.56 -0.54 -14.14
N ALA A 70 2.50 -0.73 -15.07
CA ALA A 70 2.89 0.29 -16.04
C ALA A 70 1.75 0.66 -16.99
N VAL A 71 1.01 -0.34 -17.51
CA VAL A 71 -0.18 -0.10 -18.34
C VAL A 71 -1.24 0.66 -17.56
N LEU A 72 -1.52 0.26 -16.31
CA LEU A 72 -2.51 0.94 -15.49
C LEU A 72 -2.11 2.40 -15.20
N ALA A 73 -0.82 2.65 -14.91
CA ALA A 73 -0.30 3.99 -14.72
C ALA A 73 -0.39 4.83 -16.01
N ALA A 74 -0.06 4.26 -17.16
CA ALA A 74 -0.16 4.94 -18.46
C ALA A 74 -1.62 5.30 -18.82
N LEU A 75 -2.59 4.44 -18.47
CA LEU A 75 -4.01 4.72 -18.66
C LEU A 75 -4.51 5.86 -17.76
N VAL A 76 -3.97 5.97 -16.54
CA VAL A 76 -4.35 7.02 -15.56
C VAL A 76 -3.61 8.33 -15.78
N SER A 77 -2.42 8.29 -16.39
CA SER A 77 -1.59 9.48 -16.61
C SER A 77 -2.28 10.64 -17.36
N PRO A 78 -3.13 10.44 -18.37
CA PRO A 78 -3.80 11.55 -19.06
C PRO A 78 -5.13 11.99 -18.41
N LEU A 79 -5.58 11.32 -17.34
CA LEU A 79 -6.97 11.45 -16.84
C LEU A 79 -7.22 12.66 -15.92
N GLY A 80 -6.21 13.45 -15.53
CA GLY A 80 -6.47 14.58 -14.64
C GLY A 80 -5.30 15.54 -14.44
N ASP A 81 -5.60 16.64 -13.76
CA ASP A 81 -4.58 17.58 -13.28
C ASP A 81 -3.73 16.94 -12.17
N LEU A 82 -2.47 17.35 -12.08
CA LEU A 82 -1.51 16.81 -11.12
C LEU A 82 -1.99 17.00 -9.68
N GLY A 83 -2.66 18.13 -9.39
CA GLY A 83 -3.23 18.41 -8.07
C GLY A 83 -4.31 17.40 -7.69
N THR A 84 -5.31 17.19 -8.55
CA THR A 84 -6.39 16.24 -8.28
C THR A 84 -5.89 14.81 -8.11
N ILE A 85 -4.94 14.38 -8.94
CA ILE A 85 -4.34 13.03 -8.83
C ILE A 85 -3.57 12.90 -7.51
N ALA A 86 -2.86 13.94 -7.09
CA ALA A 86 -2.16 13.96 -5.81
C ALA A 86 -3.12 13.84 -4.63
N ASP A 87 -4.25 14.56 -4.66
CA ASP A 87 -5.25 14.48 -3.58
C ASP A 87 -5.95 13.12 -3.52
N ILE A 88 -6.33 12.54 -4.66
CA ILE A 88 -6.86 11.16 -4.73
C ILE A 88 -5.84 10.15 -4.18
N THR A 89 -4.56 10.33 -4.50
CA THR A 89 -3.49 9.47 -4.01
C THR A 89 -3.29 9.62 -2.50
N ASN A 90 -3.31 10.85 -1.98
CA ASN A 90 -3.21 11.15 -0.55
C ASN A 90 -4.36 10.49 0.22
N PHE A 91 -5.59 10.57 -0.30
CA PHE A 91 -6.73 9.85 0.27
C PHE A 91 -6.47 8.35 0.38
N ALA A 92 -6.01 7.71 -0.71
CA ALA A 92 -5.71 6.29 -0.72
C ALA A 92 -4.62 5.91 0.31
N LEU A 93 -3.59 6.77 0.48
CA LEU A 93 -2.55 6.59 1.48
C LEU A 93 -3.10 6.70 2.91
N PHE A 94 -3.94 7.69 3.21
CA PHE A 94 -4.54 7.84 4.53
C PHE A 94 -5.47 6.68 4.90
N VAL A 95 -6.23 6.16 3.93
CA VAL A 95 -7.04 4.95 4.12
C VAL A 95 -6.14 3.73 4.39
N ALA A 96 -5.06 3.56 3.62
CA ALA A 96 -4.12 2.47 3.82
C ALA A 96 -3.44 2.56 5.21
N PHE A 97 -3.02 3.76 5.63
CA PHE A 97 -2.45 3.96 6.97
C PHE A 97 -3.46 3.66 8.08
N THR A 98 -4.71 4.09 7.93
CA THR A 98 -5.79 3.72 8.86
C THR A 98 -5.92 2.19 8.96
N MET A 99 -5.91 1.49 7.83
CA MET A 99 -6.06 0.03 7.78
C MET A 99 -4.85 -0.71 8.36
N VAL A 100 -3.62 -0.23 8.14
CA VAL A 100 -2.41 -0.79 8.75
C VAL A 100 -2.44 -0.61 10.27
N ASN A 101 -2.77 0.59 10.75
CA ASN A 101 -2.87 0.85 12.19
C ASN A 101 -3.97 0.00 12.84
N ALA A 102 -5.14 -0.14 12.18
CA ALA A 102 -6.20 -1.03 12.64
C ALA A 102 -5.74 -2.50 12.67
N SER A 103 -4.98 -2.94 11.67
CA SER A 103 -4.42 -4.30 11.60
C SER A 103 -3.46 -4.59 12.75
N LEU A 104 -2.64 -3.61 13.15
CA LEU A 104 -1.74 -3.73 14.31
C LEU A 104 -2.54 -3.92 15.61
N ILE A 105 -3.65 -3.19 15.77
CA ILE A 105 -4.54 -3.32 16.93
C ILE A 105 -5.20 -4.70 16.94
N LEU A 106 -5.74 -5.12 15.79
CA LEU A 106 -6.42 -6.41 15.66
C LEU A 106 -5.48 -7.59 15.90
N LEU A 107 -4.26 -7.55 15.35
CA LEU A 107 -3.27 -8.60 15.53
C LEU A 107 -2.87 -8.75 17.00
N ARG A 108 -2.77 -7.62 17.72
CA ARG A 108 -2.45 -7.61 19.16
C ARG A 108 -3.58 -8.16 20.02
N ARG A 109 -4.84 -8.00 19.59
CA ARG A 109 -5.99 -8.64 20.25
C ARG A 109 -6.09 -10.13 19.94
N ARG A 110 -5.82 -10.55 18.69
CA ARG A 110 -5.94 -11.95 18.28
C ARG A 110 -4.77 -12.84 18.74
N HIS A 111 -3.56 -12.31 18.76
CA HIS A 111 -2.36 -13.06 19.15
C HIS A 111 -1.61 -12.32 20.27
N PRO A 112 -2.16 -12.33 21.50
CA PRO A 112 -1.54 -11.67 22.64
C PRO A 112 -0.20 -12.34 23.06
N HIS A 113 -0.06 -13.65 22.87
CA HIS A 113 1.11 -14.43 23.27
C HIS A 113 2.20 -14.59 22.19
N ALA A 114 2.07 -13.93 21.04
CA ALA A 114 3.08 -14.03 19.98
C ALA A 114 4.43 -13.44 20.46
N ALA A 115 5.52 -14.17 20.23
CA ALA A 115 6.87 -13.68 20.50
C ALA A 115 7.17 -12.44 19.64
N ARG A 116 7.51 -11.32 20.28
CA ARG A 116 7.76 -10.03 19.61
C ARG A 116 9.26 -9.70 19.71
N PRO A 117 10.02 -9.79 18.60
CA PRO A 117 11.45 -9.44 18.58
C PRO A 117 11.69 -7.95 18.85
N PHE A 118 10.75 -7.11 18.46
CA PHE A 118 10.80 -5.66 18.64
C PHE A 118 9.68 -5.19 19.57
N ARG A 119 10.06 -4.56 20.69
CA ARG A 119 9.13 -3.94 21.65
C ARG A 119 9.32 -2.43 21.58
N VAL A 120 8.24 -1.71 21.28
CA VAL A 120 8.28 -0.24 21.22
C VAL A 120 8.37 0.31 22.64
N PRO A 121 9.42 1.07 23.00
CA PRO A 121 9.48 1.79 24.27
C PRO A 121 8.43 2.92 24.22
N GLY A 122 7.40 2.85 25.06
CA GLY A 122 6.25 3.76 24.99
C GLY A 122 4.88 3.09 25.08
N SER A 123 4.83 1.79 25.40
CA SER A 123 3.59 1.18 25.90
C SER A 123 3.29 1.68 27.30
N LEU A 124 2.84 2.94 27.44
CA LEU A 124 2.25 3.38 28.71
C LEU A 124 0.99 2.53 28.94
N PRO A 125 0.92 1.77 30.05
CA PRO A 125 -0.29 1.05 30.41
C PRO A 125 -1.34 2.09 30.80
N LEU A 126 -2.28 2.39 29.89
CA LEU A 126 -3.47 3.13 30.27
C LEU A 126 -4.37 2.21 31.11
N PRO A 127 -4.93 2.69 32.23
CA PRO A 127 -5.82 1.88 33.07
C PRO A 127 -7.04 1.43 32.26
N GLY A 128 -7.28 0.11 32.22
CA GLY A 128 -8.50 -0.49 31.64
C GLY A 128 -8.35 -1.18 30.27
N TRP A 129 -7.34 -0.87 29.45
CA TRP A 129 -7.25 -1.38 28.05
C TRP A 129 -5.91 -2.08 27.70
N GLY A 130 -5.10 -2.40 28.71
CA GLY A 130 -3.80 -3.07 28.54
C GLY A 130 -2.74 -2.18 27.89
N ALA A 131 -1.53 -2.72 27.73
CA ALA A 131 -0.35 -2.02 27.21
C ALA A 131 -0.42 -1.70 25.70
N MET A 132 -1.55 -1.21 25.19
CA MET A 132 -1.78 -0.99 23.77
C MET A 132 -0.94 0.20 23.28
N PRO A 133 -0.16 0.06 22.19
CA PRO A 133 0.73 1.13 21.75
C PRO A 133 -0.11 2.34 21.39
N LEU A 134 0.29 3.52 21.90
CA LEU A 134 -0.37 4.78 21.60
C LEU A 134 -0.25 5.13 20.10
N LEU A 135 0.85 4.71 19.48
CA LEU A 135 1.18 4.98 18.08
C LEU A 135 0.04 4.61 17.10
N PRO A 136 -0.51 3.38 17.07
CA PRO A 136 -1.60 3.08 16.14
C PRO A 136 -2.88 3.88 16.36
N ARG A 137 -3.19 4.28 17.60
CA ARG A 137 -4.38 5.10 17.88
C ARG A 137 -4.18 6.53 17.41
N LEU A 138 -3.01 7.11 17.69
CA LEU A 138 -2.67 8.43 17.15
C LEU A 138 -2.61 8.39 15.63
N GLY A 139 -2.04 7.34 15.03
CA GLY A 139 -2.03 7.16 13.59
C GLY A 139 -3.42 7.16 12.97
N ILE A 140 -4.38 6.41 13.55
CA ILE A 140 -5.78 6.44 13.10
C ILE A 140 -6.38 7.83 13.28
N ALA A 141 -6.17 8.48 14.43
CA ALA A 141 -6.71 9.82 14.68
C ALA A 141 -6.16 10.85 13.69
N THR A 142 -4.84 10.86 13.45
CA THR A 142 -4.18 11.76 12.50
C THR A 142 -4.65 11.49 11.07
N SER A 143 -4.68 10.23 10.62
CA SER A 143 -5.17 9.90 9.29
C SER A 143 -6.65 10.28 9.10
N ALA A 144 -7.49 10.08 10.12
CA ALA A 144 -8.89 10.50 10.07
C ALA A 144 -9.04 12.02 9.99
N LEU A 145 -8.25 12.78 10.76
CA LEU A 145 -8.25 14.25 10.68
C LEU A 145 -7.82 14.75 9.29
N LEU A 146 -6.80 14.15 8.69
CA LEU A 146 -6.33 14.53 7.35
C LEU A 146 -7.36 14.22 6.26
N ILE A 147 -8.12 13.13 6.38
CA ILE A 147 -9.21 12.81 5.45
C ILE A 147 -10.32 13.88 5.51
N VAL A 148 -10.64 14.41 6.69
CA VAL A 148 -11.67 15.46 6.85
C VAL A 148 -11.24 16.81 6.27
N ASN A 149 -9.93 17.07 6.21
CA ASN A 149 -9.38 18.30 5.63
C ASN A 149 -9.20 18.22 4.10
N LEU A 150 -9.42 17.06 3.49
CA LEU A 150 -9.23 16.87 2.06
C LEU A 150 -10.45 17.34 1.27
N ASP A 151 -10.24 17.83 0.06
CA ASP A 151 -11.31 18.31 -0.80
C ASP A 151 -12.33 17.20 -1.12
N GLN A 152 -13.59 17.58 -1.30
CA GLN A 152 -14.69 16.63 -1.49
C GLN A 152 -14.54 15.84 -2.79
N ASP A 153 -13.99 16.48 -3.82
CA ASP A 153 -13.71 15.86 -5.12
C ASP A 153 -12.67 14.73 -4.99
N ALA A 154 -11.69 14.89 -4.10
CA ALA A 154 -10.67 13.87 -3.85
C ALA A 154 -11.24 12.66 -3.10
N ILE A 155 -12.16 12.89 -2.17
CA ILE A 155 -12.84 11.80 -1.45
C ILE A 155 -13.69 10.98 -2.42
N LEU A 156 -14.47 11.64 -3.28
CA LEU A 156 -15.27 10.96 -4.30
C LEU A 156 -14.40 10.21 -5.30
N GLY A 157 -13.34 10.86 -5.81
CA GLY A 157 -12.39 10.26 -6.74
C GLY A 157 -11.64 9.07 -6.16
N GLY A 158 -11.31 9.10 -4.85
CA GLY A 158 -10.63 8.01 -4.15
C GLY A 158 -11.53 6.85 -3.71
N LEU A 159 -12.82 7.10 -3.49
CA LEU A 159 -13.78 6.04 -3.14
C LEU A 159 -14.01 5.07 -4.31
N ALA A 160 -14.00 5.55 -5.55
CA ALA A 160 -14.19 4.71 -6.74
C ALA A 160 -13.14 3.56 -6.86
N PRO A 161 -11.82 3.81 -6.81
CA PRO A 161 -10.82 2.75 -6.86
C PRO A 161 -10.84 1.86 -5.61
N LEU A 162 -11.17 2.40 -4.43
CA LEU A 162 -11.35 1.58 -3.21
C LEU A 162 -12.52 0.62 -3.34
N ALA A 163 -13.68 1.12 -3.77
CA ALA A 163 -14.87 0.29 -3.99
C ALA A 163 -14.59 -0.78 -5.04
N THR A 164 -13.91 -0.41 -6.14
CA THR A 164 -13.47 -1.36 -7.18
C THR A 164 -12.57 -2.45 -6.59
N GLY A 165 -11.58 -2.08 -5.78
CA GLY A 165 -10.70 -3.04 -5.11
C GLY A 165 -11.43 -3.98 -4.15
N ILE A 166 -12.39 -3.45 -3.37
CA ILE A 166 -13.22 -4.23 -2.44
C ILE A 166 -14.14 -5.19 -3.22
N LEU A 167 -14.77 -4.74 -4.30
CA LEU A 167 -15.61 -5.56 -5.17
C LEU A 167 -14.82 -6.71 -5.79
N LEU A 168 -13.65 -6.41 -6.39
CA LEU A 168 -12.73 -7.41 -6.94
C LEU A 168 -12.33 -8.42 -5.85
N ALA A 169 -11.98 -7.94 -4.66
CA ALA A 169 -11.64 -8.81 -3.54
C ALA A 169 -12.81 -9.69 -3.09
N TRP A 170 -14.04 -9.17 -3.09
CA TRP A 170 -15.22 -9.94 -2.67
C TRP A 170 -15.55 -11.07 -3.65
N ILE A 171 -15.53 -10.76 -4.95
CA ILE A 171 -15.71 -11.73 -6.03
C ILE A 171 -14.64 -12.84 -5.94
N TRP A 172 -13.38 -12.45 -5.66
CA TRP A 172 -12.24 -13.37 -5.62
C TRP A 172 -12.10 -14.16 -4.30
N ARG A 173 -12.60 -13.66 -3.17
CA ARG A 173 -12.44 -14.29 -1.84
C ARG A 173 -13.36 -15.48 -1.61
N ALA A 174 -14.55 -15.52 -2.22
CA ALA A 174 -15.51 -16.60 -2.00
C ALA A 174 -15.02 -17.98 -2.51
N PRO A 175 -14.40 -18.10 -3.70
CA PRO A 175 -13.91 -19.38 -4.21
C PRO A 175 -12.68 -19.91 -3.46
N HIS A 176 -11.72 -19.05 -3.13
CA HIS A 176 -10.43 -19.46 -2.54
C HIS A 176 -10.55 -19.84 -1.06
N ARG A 177 -11.45 -19.20 -0.30
CA ARG A 177 -11.77 -19.64 1.07
C ARG A 177 -12.41 -21.03 1.10
N ARG A 178 -13.20 -21.37 0.07
CA ARG A 178 -13.79 -22.71 -0.09
C ARG A 178 -12.73 -23.73 -0.44
N ALA A 179 -11.83 -23.43 -1.38
CA ALA A 179 -10.72 -24.33 -1.73
C ALA A 179 -9.78 -24.63 -0.55
N ALA A 180 -9.41 -23.61 0.24
CA ALA A 180 -8.60 -23.79 1.44
C ALA A 180 -9.34 -24.57 2.54
N ALA A 181 -10.66 -24.37 2.70
CA ALA A 181 -11.47 -25.13 3.63
C ALA A 181 -11.64 -26.61 3.22
N GLU A 182 -11.72 -26.90 1.92
CA GLU A 182 -11.81 -28.27 1.40
C GLU A 182 -10.49 -29.05 1.55
N LEU A 183 -9.33 -28.40 1.35
CA LEU A 183 -8.02 -29.02 1.61
C LEU A 183 -7.80 -29.28 3.11
N ALA A 184 -8.31 -28.41 3.98
CA ALA A 184 -8.25 -28.62 5.44
C ALA A 184 -9.14 -29.79 5.92
N LYS A 185 -10.18 -30.16 5.16
CA LYS A 185 -11.04 -31.33 5.45
C LYS A 185 -10.44 -32.65 4.98
N HIS A 186 -9.56 -32.63 3.98
CA HIS A 186 -8.93 -33.83 3.41
C HIS A 186 -7.39 -33.72 3.45
N PRO A 187 -6.77 -33.87 4.64
CA PRO A 187 -5.32 -33.76 4.82
C PRO A 187 -4.52 -34.86 4.09
N ASP A 188 -5.17 -36.00 3.77
CA ASP A 188 -4.53 -37.19 3.17
C ASP A 188 -4.47 -37.18 1.64
N ARG A 189 -4.84 -36.09 0.96
CA ARG A 189 -4.57 -35.95 -0.47
C ARG A 189 -3.21 -35.27 -0.64
N PRO A 190 -2.11 -36.03 -0.88
CA PRO A 190 -0.88 -35.40 -1.33
C PRO A 190 -1.22 -34.58 -2.57
N GLY A 191 -0.87 -33.29 -2.53
CA GLY A 191 -1.14 -32.35 -3.61
C GLY A 191 -0.57 -32.86 -4.92
N ALA A 192 -1.40 -33.57 -5.69
CA ALA A 192 -1.18 -33.79 -7.09
C ALA A 192 -0.93 -32.40 -7.71
N ASP A 193 0.15 -32.31 -8.48
CA ASP A 193 0.55 -31.23 -9.39
C ASP A 193 0.90 -29.83 -8.85
N ARG A 194 1.85 -29.74 -7.92
CA ARG A 194 2.71 -28.54 -7.84
C ARG A 194 3.75 -28.54 -8.97
N VAL A 195 3.34 -28.09 -10.16
CA VAL A 195 4.21 -27.45 -11.19
C VAL A 195 3.59 -26.11 -11.55
#